data_AF-A0A944GKV1-F1
#
_entry.id   AF-A0A944GKV1-F1
#
_cell.length_a   1.000
_cell.length_b   1.000
_cell.length_c   1.000
_cell.angle_alpha   90.00
_cell.angle_beta   90.00
_cell.angle_gamma   90.00
#
_symmetry.space_group_name_H-M   'P 1'
#
loop_
_entity.id
_entity.type
_entity.pdbx_description
1 polymer ?
#
loop_
_entity_poly.entity_id
_entity_poly.type
_entity_poly.pdbx_seq_one_letter_code
_entity_poly.pdbx_strand_id
1 'polypeptide(L)'
;VIDWKYYEVMYGERYMDTPQENPEGYERCSLLNKAKNLKGRLQIIVGLNDGTCVLQHSLAFLRACEDAGTQPDYFVYPGQEHNMMGSDMVHLHERITRYFEDYLK
;
A
#
# COMPACT_ATOMS: atom_id res chain seq x y z
N VAL A 1 -2.00 -0.27 -4.66
CA VAL A 1 -1.24 -1.44 -5.16
C VAL A 1 0.26 -1.17 -5.02
N ILE A 2 1.00 -2.02 -4.31
CA ILE A 2 2.47 -1.89 -4.12
C ILE A 2 3.26 -2.72 -5.14
N ASP A 3 2.77 -3.91 -5.45
CA ASP A 3 3.46 -4.92 -6.26
C ASP A 3 2.39 -5.74 -6.99
N TRP A 4 2.38 -5.65 -8.31
CA TRP A 4 1.34 -6.24 -9.16
C TRP A 4 1.21 -7.76 -9.03
N LYS A 5 2.23 -8.46 -8.53
CA LYS A 5 2.15 -9.91 -8.30
C LYS A 5 1.11 -10.34 -7.27
N TYR A 6 0.70 -9.43 -6.39
CA TYR A 6 -0.35 -9.69 -5.38
C TYR A 6 -1.73 -9.27 -5.84
N TYR A 7 -1.86 -8.62 -7.00
CA TYR A 7 -3.14 -8.12 -7.48
C TYR A 7 -3.93 -9.23 -8.19
N GLU A 8 -5.23 -9.00 -8.34
CA GLU A 8 -6.12 -9.95 -8.99
C GLU A 8 -5.71 -10.18 -10.46
N VAL A 9 -5.69 -11.45 -10.87
CA VAL A 9 -5.08 -11.89 -12.13
C VAL A 9 -5.80 -11.28 -13.35
N MET A 10 -7.15 -11.26 -13.39
CA MET A 10 -7.86 -10.74 -14.56
C MET A 10 -7.61 -9.26 -14.77
N TYR A 11 -7.57 -8.47 -13.69
CA TYR A 11 -7.24 -7.05 -13.79
C TYR A 11 -5.75 -6.82 -14.07
N GLY A 12 -4.87 -7.52 -13.36
CA GLY A 12 -3.42 -7.39 -13.49
C GLY A 12 -2.94 -7.67 -14.90
N GLU A 13 -3.25 -8.86 -15.43
CA GLU A 13 -2.75 -9.31 -16.73
C GLU A 13 -3.39 -8.55 -17.90
N ARG A 14 -4.59 -7.98 -17.73
CA ARG A 14 -5.19 -7.09 -18.75
C ARG A 14 -4.31 -5.87 -19.07
N TYR A 15 -3.58 -5.35 -18.08
CA TYR A 15 -2.80 -4.13 -18.22
C TYR A 15 -1.29 -4.34 -18.13
N MET A 16 -0.85 -5.44 -17.54
CA MET A 16 0.56 -5.75 -17.29
C MET A 16 1.05 -6.95 -18.10
N ASP A 17 0.20 -7.60 -18.90
CA ASP A 17 0.44 -8.95 -19.44
C ASP A 17 0.73 -9.98 -18.31
N THR A 18 1.02 -11.23 -18.69
CA THR A 18 1.41 -12.24 -17.69
C THR A 18 2.79 -11.90 -17.11
N PRO A 19 3.08 -12.27 -15.84
CA PRO A 19 4.42 -12.07 -15.26
C PRO A 19 5.55 -12.73 -16.06
N GLN A 20 5.24 -13.79 -16.82
CA GLN A 20 6.18 -14.50 -17.68
C GLN A 20 6.48 -13.73 -18.97
N GLU A 21 5.48 -13.03 -19.52
CA GLU A 21 5.63 -12.26 -20.76
C GLU A 21 6.18 -10.84 -20.50
N ASN A 22 5.94 -10.27 -19.32
CA ASN A 22 6.38 -8.93 -18.96
C ASN A 22 7.13 -8.86 -17.61
N PRO A 23 8.17 -9.68 -17.38
CA PRO A 23 8.88 -9.72 -16.09
C PRO A 23 9.47 -8.35 -15.69
N GLU A 24 10.01 -7.61 -16.67
CA GLU A 24 10.56 -6.27 -16.44
C GLU A 24 9.48 -5.24 -16.05
N GLY A 25 8.26 -5.36 -16.60
CA GLY A 25 7.15 -4.48 -16.26
C GLY A 25 6.74 -4.64 -14.79
N TYR A 26 6.58 -5.89 -14.35
CA TYR A 26 6.31 -6.19 -12.93
C TYR A 26 7.42 -5.68 -12.01
N GLU A 27 8.69 -5.88 -12.37
CA GLU A 27 9.83 -5.40 -11.59
C GLU A 27 9.88 -3.87 -11.49
N ARG A 28 9.74 -3.16 -12.64
CA ARG A 28 9.81 -1.69 -12.68
C ARG A 28 8.66 -1.02 -11.94
N CYS A 29 7.48 -1.62 -11.97
CA CYS A 29 6.28 -1.10 -11.32
C CYS A 29 6.18 -1.45 -9.83
N SER A 30 7.02 -2.37 -9.33
CA SER A 30 7.07 -2.69 -7.90
C SER A 30 7.66 -1.52 -7.09
N LEU A 31 6.95 -1.12 -6.03
CA LEU A 31 7.42 -0.09 -5.11
C LEU A 31 8.40 -0.64 -4.06
N LEU A 32 8.54 -1.96 -3.93
CA LEU A 32 9.44 -2.58 -2.95
C LEU A 32 10.89 -2.11 -3.13
N ASN A 33 11.37 -2.05 -4.38
CA ASN A 33 12.70 -1.58 -4.73
C ASN A 33 12.92 -0.07 -4.48
N LYS A 34 11.84 0.67 -4.19
CA LYS A 34 11.85 2.11 -3.93
C LYS A 34 11.76 2.44 -2.43
N ALA A 35 11.63 1.45 -1.55
CA ALA A 35 11.51 1.67 -0.09
C ALA A 35 12.66 2.49 0.50
N LYS A 36 13.89 2.27 0.02
CA LYS A 36 15.09 3.04 0.40
C LYS A 36 15.09 4.50 -0.04
N ASN A 37 14.25 4.85 -1.00
CA ASN A 37 14.16 6.20 -1.54
C ASN A 37 13.11 7.05 -0.80
N LEU A 38 12.48 6.51 0.26
CA LEU A 38 11.52 7.25 1.05
C LEU A 38 12.19 8.48 1.68
N LYS A 39 11.70 9.66 1.30
CA LYS A 39 12.09 10.95 1.85
C LYS A 39 10.88 11.58 2.52
N GLY A 40 11.08 12.13 3.71
CA GLY A 40 9.99 12.72 4.50
C GLY A 40 9.09 11.65 5.13
N ARG A 41 7.84 12.05 5.38
CA ARG A 41 6.83 11.28 6.12
C ARG A 41 5.90 10.56 5.15
N LEU A 42 5.64 9.26 5.38
CA LEU A 42 4.68 8.47 4.62
C LEU A 42 3.76 7.73 5.58
N GLN A 43 2.45 7.93 5.43
CA GLN A 43 1.44 7.16 6.16
C GLN A 43 0.79 6.13 5.23
N ILE A 44 0.79 4.87 5.64
CA ILE A 44 0.12 3.75 4.98
C ILE A 44 -1.10 3.37 5.81
N ILE A 45 -2.27 3.33 5.17
CA ILE A 45 -3.54 2.98 5.82
C ILE A 45 -4.21 1.87 5.02
N VAL A 46 -4.66 0.82 5.70
CA VAL A 46 -5.28 -0.35 5.06
C VAL A 46 -6.46 -0.89 5.88
N GLY A 47 -7.42 -1.51 5.19
CA GLY A 47 -8.42 -2.40 5.80
C GLY A 47 -7.83 -3.79 6.01
N LEU A 48 -8.07 -4.40 7.17
CA LEU A 48 -7.54 -5.74 7.47
C LEU A 48 -8.14 -6.84 6.57
N ASN A 49 -9.40 -6.69 6.18
CA ASN A 49 -10.17 -7.68 5.43
C ASN A 49 -10.29 -7.31 3.94
N ASP A 50 -9.39 -6.47 3.43
CA ASP A 50 -9.41 -6.04 2.04
C ASP A 50 -9.09 -7.21 1.09
N GLY A 51 -10.11 -7.68 0.37
CA GLY A 51 -9.99 -8.73 -0.65
C GLY A 51 -9.62 -8.21 -2.05
N THR A 52 -9.56 -6.89 -2.26
CA THR A 52 -9.23 -6.26 -3.55
C THR A 52 -7.75 -5.87 -3.59
N CYS A 53 -7.27 -5.12 -2.59
CA CYS A 53 -5.87 -4.76 -2.44
C CYS A 53 -5.33 -5.40 -1.15
N VAL A 54 -5.06 -6.70 -1.25
CA VAL A 54 -4.73 -7.55 -0.11
C VAL A 54 -3.57 -7.02 0.73
N LEU A 55 -3.63 -7.28 2.04
CA LEU A 55 -2.70 -6.78 3.05
C LEU A 55 -1.22 -7.08 2.75
N GLN A 56 -0.95 -8.15 2.00
CA GLN A 56 0.38 -8.57 1.57
C GLN A 56 1.13 -7.46 0.82
N HIS A 57 0.42 -6.59 0.09
CA HIS A 57 1.03 -5.43 -0.54
C HIS A 57 1.75 -4.54 0.47
N SER A 58 1.04 -4.14 1.52
CA SER A 58 1.55 -3.17 2.49
C SER A 58 2.57 -3.81 3.44
N LEU A 59 2.37 -5.07 3.83
CA LEU A 59 3.34 -5.81 4.65
C LEU A 59 4.66 -6.06 3.92
N ALA A 60 4.62 -6.40 2.62
CA ALA A 60 5.84 -6.54 1.83
C ALA A 60 6.61 -5.22 1.74
N PHE A 61 5.90 -4.09 1.61
CA PHE A 61 6.53 -2.77 1.60
C PHE A 61 7.13 -2.42 2.97
N LEU A 62 6.43 -2.70 4.07
CA LEU A 62 6.98 -2.52 5.42
C LEU A 62 8.28 -3.30 5.61
N ARG A 63 8.32 -4.57 5.19
CA ARG A 63 9.56 -5.37 5.25
C ARG A 63 10.69 -4.74 4.44
N ALA A 64 10.40 -4.27 3.23
CA ALA A 64 11.39 -3.58 2.41
C ALA A 64 11.87 -2.26 3.05
N CYS A 65 11.00 -1.55 3.76
CA CYS A 65 11.35 -0.37 4.56
C CYS A 65 12.26 -0.74 5.75
N GLU A 66 11.94 -1.81 6.49
CA GLU A 66 12.80 -2.33 7.56
C GLU A 66 14.21 -2.66 7.05
N ASP A 67 14.30 -3.38 5.94
CA ASP A 67 15.57 -3.75 5.30
C ASP A 67 16.36 -2.53 4.81
N ALA A 68 15.66 -1.46 4.41
CA ALA A 68 16.24 -0.21 3.96
C ALA A 68 16.50 0.80 5.11
N GLY A 69 16.08 0.51 6.33
CA GLY A 69 16.14 1.44 7.47
C GLY A 69 15.21 2.66 7.35
N THR A 70 14.19 2.62 6.50
CA THR A 70 13.18 3.68 6.37
C THR A 70 11.96 3.38 7.24
N GLN A 71 11.26 4.41 7.71
CA GLN A 71 10.22 4.29 8.74
C GLN A 71 8.92 4.97 8.31
N PRO A 72 8.08 4.30 7.50
CA PRO A 72 6.72 4.77 7.24
C PRO A 72 5.84 4.59 8.49
N ASP A 73 4.87 5.48 8.65
CA ASP A 73 3.80 5.36 9.64
C ASP A 73 2.72 4.40 9.12
N TYR A 74 2.20 3.51 9.96
CA TYR A 74 1.26 2.46 9.55
C TYR A 74 -0.01 2.46 10.38
N PHE A 75 -1.16 2.26 9.73
CA PHE A 75 -2.44 2.07 10.40
C PHE A 75 -3.29 1.02 9.71
N VAL A 76 -3.93 0.19 10.51
CA VAL A 76 -4.84 -0.85 10.04
C VAL A 76 -6.20 -0.66 10.69
N TYR A 77 -7.26 -0.79 9.90
CA TYR A 77 -8.64 -0.86 10.38
C TYR A 77 -9.07 -2.33 10.48
N PRO A 78 -9.20 -2.89 11.69
CA PRO A 78 -9.72 -4.24 11.87
C PRO A 78 -11.16 -4.36 11.36
N GLY A 79 -11.49 -5.44 10.66
CA GLY A 79 -12.86 -5.70 10.18
C GLY A 79 -13.25 -4.97 8.89
N GLN A 80 -12.46 -3.99 8.44
CA GLN A 80 -12.76 -3.19 7.24
C GLN A 80 -12.16 -3.81 5.99
N GLU A 81 -12.91 -3.73 4.88
CA GLU A 81 -12.53 -4.21 3.55
C GLU A 81 -11.87 -3.08 2.74
N HIS A 82 -11.93 -3.15 1.40
CA HIS A 82 -11.38 -2.12 0.51
C HIS A 82 -12.08 -0.77 0.66
N ASN A 83 -13.41 -0.81 0.79
CA ASN A 83 -14.23 0.38 0.98
C ASN A 83 -14.50 0.56 2.47
N MET A 84 -13.87 1.56 3.07
CA MET A 84 -14.09 1.91 4.46
C MET A 84 -15.54 2.36 4.66
N MET A 85 -16.24 1.81 5.65
CA MET A 85 -17.65 2.11 5.89
C MET A 85 -17.94 2.52 7.33
N GLY A 86 -19.08 3.20 7.52
CA GLY A 86 -19.58 3.59 8.84
C GLY A 86 -18.71 4.64 9.53
N SER A 87 -18.65 4.56 10.87
CA SER A 87 -17.84 5.46 11.70
C SER A 87 -16.35 5.43 11.36
N ASP A 88 -15.85 4.30 10.87
CA ASP A 88 -14.43 4.12 10.54
C ASP A 88 -14.03 4.99 9.35
N MET A 89 -14.95 5.30 8.44
CA MET A 89 -14.73 6.28 7.38
C MET A 89 -14.49 7.68 7.95
N VAL A 90 -15.23 8.09 8.99
CA VAL A 90 -15.03 9.40 9.62
C VAL A 90 -13.66 9.45 10.30
N HIS A 91 -13.33 8.40 11.06
CA HIS A 91 -12.02 8.28 11.70
C HIS A 91 -10.86 8.25 10.68
N LEU A 92 -11.05 7.62 9.51
CA LEU A 92 -10.09 7.64 8.40
C LEU A 92 -9.80 9.07 7.94
N HIS A 93 -10.83 9.85 7.66
CA HIS A 93 -10.65 11.23 7.21
C HIS A 93 -10.00 12.10 8.29
N GLU A 94 -10.42 11.95 9.55
CA GLU A 94 -9.81 12.66 10.68
C GLU A 94 -8.31 12.31 10.83
N ARG A 95 -7.95 11.03 10.69
CA ARG A 95 -6.55 10.58 10.74
C ARG A 95 -5.72 11.18 9.61
N ILE A 96 -6.25 11.18 8.38
CA ILE A 96 -5.59 11.76 7.21
C ILE A 96 -5.36 13.26 7.44
N THR A 97 -6.40 14.00 7.87
CA THR A 97 -6.31 15.43 8.16
C THR A 97 -5.24 15.72 9.20
N ARG A 98 -5.26 15.04 10.35
CA ARG A 98 -4.26 15.22 11.41
C ARG A 98 -2.84 14.97 10.93
N TYR A 99 -2.63 13.93 10.13
CA TYR A 99 -1.30 13.61 9.62
C TYR A 99 -0.73 14.75 8.77
N PHE A 100 -1.57 15.41 7.97
CA PHE A 100 -1.15 16.60 7.24
C PHE A 100 -0.97 17.82 8.15
N GLU A 101 -1.88 18.09 9.09
CA GLU A 101 -1.73 19.22 10.02
C GLU A 101 -0.45 19.12 10.87
N ASP A 102 -0.07 17.90 11.28
CA ASP A 102 1.11 17.64 12.10
C ASP A 102 2.42 17.75 11.30
N TYR A 103 2.43 17.29 10.04
CA TYR A 103 3.66 17.05 9.29
C TYR A 103 3.80 17.80 7.96
N LEU A 104 2.76 18.47 7.48
CA LEU A 104 2.78 19.30 6.27
C LEU A 104 2.58 20.78 6.66
N LYS A 105 3.67 21.54 6.66
CA LYS A 105 3.68 22.99 6.87
C LYS A 105 4.19 23.71 5.64
#